data_AF-A0AAJ2PTT9-F1
#
_entry.id   AF-A0AAJ2PTT9-F1
#
_cell.length_a   1.000
_cell.length_b   1.000
_cell.length_c   1.000
_cell.angle_alpha   90.00
_cell.angle_beta   90.00
_cell.angle_gamma   90.00
#
_symmetry.space_group_name_H-M   'P 1'
#
loop_
_entity.id
_entity.type
_entity.pdbx_description
1 polymer ?
#
loop_
_entity_poly.entity_id
_entity_poly.type
_entity_poly.pdbx_seq_one_letter_code
_entity_poly.pdbx_strand_id
1 'polypeptide(L)' 'THAVDATPGLDRAVASLLEHRSYIEVLTKEDPETYVRDFLTGHARTTGERFGGRPAVAFEVFPR' A
#
# COMPACT_ATOMS: atom_id res chain seq x y z
N THR A 1 7.98 15.54 4.63
CA THR A 1 7.02 14.49 4.23
C THR A 1 6.18 14.14 5.44
N HIS A 2 4.86 14.08 5.28
CA HIS A 2 3.94 13.61 6.31
C HIS A 2 3.66 12.13 6.08
N ALA A 3 3.25 11.39 7.10
CA ALA A 3 2.77 10.03 6.89
C ALA A 3 1.68 9.66 7.91
N VAL A 4 0.84 8.69 7.53
CA VAL A 4 -0.24 8.17 8.36
C VAL A 4 -0.02 6.67 8.59
N ASP A 5 -0.27 6.20 9.80
CA ASP A 5 -0.24 4.78 10.17
C ASP A 5 -1.28 3.99 9.36
N ALA A 6 -0.79 3.01 8.60
CA ALA A 6 -1.61 2.17 7.73
C ALA A 6 -2.07 0.88 8.40
N THR A 7 -1.53 0.54 9.58
CA THR A 7 -1.77 -0.74 10.26
C THR A 7 -3.27 -1.07 10.39
N PRO A 8 -4.17 -0.14 10.78
CA PRO A 8 -5.58 -0.45 10.94
C PRO A 8 -6.33 -0.76 9.64
N GLY A 9 -5.78 -0.34 8.49
CA GLY A 9 -6.46 -0.37 7.20
C GLY A 9 -5.80 -1.26 6.15
N LEU A 10 -4.66 -1.89 6.44
CA LEU A 10 -3.83 -2.55 5.43
C LEU A 10 -4.57 -3.71 4.74
N ASP A 11 -5.22 -4.58 5.50
CA ASP A 11 -5.99 -5.71 4.93
C ASP A 11 -7.18 -5.23 4.09
N ARG A 12 -7.86 -4.17 4.54
CA ARG A 12 -8.95 -3.55 3.77
C ARG A 12 -8.42 -2.92 2.48
N ALA A 13 -7.23 -2.34 2.50
CA ALA A 13 -6.60 -1.77 1.31
C ALA A 13 -6.25 -2.86 0.29
N VAL A 14 -5.75 -4.03 0.75
CA VAL A 14 -5.53 -5.21 -0.10
C VAL A 14 -6.83 -5.65 -0.77
N ALA A 15 -7.91 -5.83 0.00
CA ALA A 15 -9.21 -6.18 -0.56
C ALA A 15 -9.70 -5.13 -1.57
N SER A 16 -9.60 -3.84 -1.22
CA SER A 16 -10.02 -2.74 -2.10
C SER A 16 -9.24 -2.69 -3.41
N LEU A 17 -7.93 -2.93 -3.39
CA LEU A 17 -7.12 -2.92 -4.62
C LEU A 17 -7.37 -4.18 -5.46
N LEU A 18 -7.64 -5.33 -4.81
CA LEU A 18 -7.98 -6.58 -5.51
C LEU A 18 -9.28 -6.49 -6.32
N GLU A 19 -10.21 -5.60 -5.98
CA GLU A 19 -11.41 -5.33 -6.79
C GLU A 19 -11.07 -4.82 -8.20
N HIS A 20 -9.84 -4.32 -8.43
CA HIS A 20 -9.32 -3.97 -9.75
C HIS A 20 -8.69 -5.17 -10.49
N ARG A 21 -9.15 -6.41 -10.22
CA ARG A 21 -8.53 -7.66 -10.69
C ARG A 21 -8.19 -7.67 -12.17
N SER A 22 -9.14 -7.39 -13.06
CA SER A 22 -8.90 -7.45 -14.51
C SER A 22 -7.84 -6.46 -14.98
N TYR A 23 -7.68 -5.34 -14.28
CA TYR A 23 -6.59 -4.40 -14.53
C TYR A 23 -5.24 -4.96 -14.05
N ILE A 24 -5.21 -5.59 -12.87
CA ILE A 24 -3.98 -6.20 -12.32
C ILE A 24 -3.50 -7.36 -13.19
N GLU A 25 -4.42 -8.21 -13.65
CA GLU A 25 -4.13 -9.39 -14.50
C GLU A 25 -3.43 -9.04 -15.82
N VAL A 26 -3.62 -7.82 -16.34
CA VAL A 26 -2.90 -7.36 -17.54
C VAL A 26 -1.53 -6.75 -17.24
N LEU A 27 -1.25 -6.37 -15.99
CA LEU A 27 0.01 -5.76 -15.57
C LEU A 27 1.07 -6.77 -15.12
N THR A 28 0.65 -7.95 -14.65
CA THR A 28 1.55 -8.96 -14.09
C THR A 28 1.15 -10.37 -14.51
N LYS A 29 2.05 -11.34 -14.29
CA LYS A 29 1.78 -12.79 -14.42
C LYS A 29 1.61 -13.48 -13.06
N GLU A 30 1.82 -12.73 -11.99
CA GLU A 30 1.61 -13.19 -10.63
C GLU A 30 0.11 -13.32 -10.30
N ASP A 31 -0.22 -14.15 -9.31
CA ASP A 31 -1.57 -14.18 -8.74
C ASP A 31 -1.96 -12.77 -8.24
N PRO A 32 -3.14 -12.24 -8.63
CA PRO A 32 -3.52 -10.86 -8.30
C PRO A 32 -3.56 -10.54 -6.80
N GLU A 33 -4.00 -11.48 -5.95
CA GLU A 33 -4.03 -11.23 -4.50
C GLU A 33 -2.62 -11.13 -3.92
N THR A 34 -1.74 -12.05 -4.34
CA THR A 34 -0.33 -12.06 -3.93
C THR A 34 0.36 -10.76 -4.34
N TYR A 35 0.22 -10.37 -5.62
CA TYR A 35 0.78 -9.14 -6.15
C TYR A 35 0.34 -7.90 -5.36
N VAL A 36 -0.96 -7.76 -5.11
CA VAL A 36 -1.54 -6.61 -4.39
C VAL A 36 -1.04 -6.54 -2.95
N ARG A 37 -1.00 -7.68 -2.26
CA ARG A 37 -0.55 -7.76 -0.87
C ARG A 37 0.91 -7.35 -0.74
N ASP A 38 1.76 -7.87 -1.61
CA ASP A 38 3.19 -7.59 -1.59
C ASP A 38 3.47 -6.14 -1.98
N PHE A 39 2.77 -5.62 -3.00
CA PHE A 39 2.85 -4.23 -3.41
C PHE A 39 2.53 -3.28 -2.25
N LEU A 40 1.35 -3.40 -1.64
CA LEU A 40 0.92 -2.50 -0.56
C LEU A 40 1.79 -2.65 0.70
N THR A 41 2.11 -3.89 1.09
CA THR A 41 2.92 -4.14 2.29
C THR A 41 4.35 -3.64 2.10
N GLY A 42 4.95 -3.83 0.92
CA GLY A 42 6.30 -3.36 0.59
C GLY A 42 6.41 -1.84 0.64
N HIS A 43 5.45 -1.13 0.02
CA HIS A 43 5.40 0.33 0.07
C HIS A 43 5.17 0.86 1.48
N ALA A 44 4.26 0.24 2.23
CA ALA A 44 3.95 0.67 3.59
C ALA A 44 5.11 0.45 4.56
N ARG A 45 5.85 -0.67 4.43
CA ARG A 45 7.06 -0.96 5.22
C ARG A 45 8.20 0.02 4.92
N THR A 46 8.51 0.21 3.64
CA THR A 46 9.56 1.16 3.20
C THR A 46 9.31 2.57 3.73
N THR A 47 8.05 3.01 3.72
CA THR A 47 7.67 4.29 4.33
C THR A 47 7.84 4.24 5.84
N GLY A 48 7.36 3.17 6.48
CA GLY A 48 7.42 2.96 7.92
C GLY A 48 8.82 3.02 8.53
N GLU A 49 9.85 2.59 7.80
CA GLU A 49 11.26 2.71 8.21
C GLU A 49 11.64 4.14 8.59
N ARG A 50 11.02 5.14 7.97
CA ARG A 50 11.26 6.57 8.22
C ARG A 50 10.24 7.19 9.19
N PHE A 51 9.21 6.44 9.58
CA PHE A 51 8.06 6.91 10.37
C PHE A 51 7.75 5.97 11.54
N GLY A 52 8.77 5.66 12.35
CA GLY A 52 8.60 4.95 13.63
C GLY A 52 8.42 3.44 13.51
N GLY A 53 8.83 2.84 12.40
CA GLY A 53 8.92 1.38 12.22
C GLY A 53 7.59 0.67 12.02
N ARG A 54 6.49 1.42 11.84
CA ARG A 54 5.15 0.86 11.57
C ARG A 54 4.74 1.09 10.11
N PRO A 55 3.95 0.20 9.49
CA PRO A 55 3.42 0.42 8.15
C PRO A 55 2.78 1.82 8.01
N ALA A 56 3.17 2.58 6.99
CA ALA A 56 2.71 3.95 6.84
C ALA A 56 2.53 4.35 5.37
N VAL A 57 1.65 5.32 5.11
CA VAL A 57 1.47 5.94 3.79
C VAL A 57 2.00 7.37 3.87
N ALA A 58 2.93 7.71 2.99
CA ALA A 58 3.51 9.05 2.89
C ALA A 58 2.63 10.00 2.08
N PHE A 59 2.63 11.27 2.49
CA PHE A 59 1.99 12.37 1.80
C PHE A 59 2.96 13.55 1.71
N GLU A 60 3.02 14.17 0.54
CA GLU A 60 3.55 15.51 0.39
C GLU A 60 2.44 16.53 0.69
N VAL A 61 2.73 17.52 1.53
CA VAL A 61 1.74 18.49 2.01
C VAL A 61 2.25 19.88 1.71
N PHE A 62 1.42 20.68 1.05
CA PHE A 62 1.70 22.07 0.73
C PHE A 62 0.88 22.98 1.67
N PRO A 63 1.50 24.04 2.23
CA PRO A 63 0.76 25.02 3.00
C PRO A 63 -0.26 25.74 2.11
N ARG A 64 -1.35 26.20 2.73
CA ARG A 64 -2.39 26.97 2.07
C ARG A 64 -1.96 28.40 1.83
#